data_AF-A0A1I5H267-F1
#
_entry.id   AF-A0A1I5H267-F1
#
_cell.length_a   1.000
_cell.length_b   1.000
_cell.length_c   1.000
_cell.angle_alpha   90.00
_cell.angle_beta   90.00
_cell.angle_gamma   90.00
#
_symmetry.space_group_name_H-M   'P 1'
#
loop_
_entity.id
_entity.type
_entity.pdbx_description
1 polymer ?
#
loop_
_entity_poly.entity_id
_entity_poly.type
_entity_poly.pdbx_seq_one_letter_code
_entity_poly.pdbx_strand_id
1 'polypeptide(L)'
;MRKIVLLLFCLLTCYAGTNAQTVTKTTHKKAIKTDVVTTGTLTIRKPSYVCISTDNDRDQLIMDGTKFTMTLGKKKQVTDSRRNPMFATFQSVLEAVINGRPIPSGEDLTVTVKDNEKTITIIPTGKKRQMFTSFVLVIDVKTSTFKTLRMNDRSGGYMEYTFKNSK
;
A
#
# COMPACT_ATOMS: atom_id res chain seq x y z
N MET A 1 -48.35 11.86 -28.89
CA MET A 1 -46.97 11.39 -29.13
C MET A 1 -45.99 12.54 -29.01
N ARG A 2 -45.26 12.64 -27.89
CA ARG A 2 -43.91 13.25 -27.84
C ARG A 2 -43.24 12.74 -26.56
N LYS A 3 -42.06 12.18 -26.77
CA LYS A 3 -41.34 11.30 -25.85
C LYS A 3 -40.67 12.08 -24.72
N ILE A 4 -40.74 11.46 -23.55
CA ILE A 4 -39.96 11.67 -22.33
C ILE A 4 -38.47 11.65 -22.63
N VAL A 5 -37.73 12.62 -22.11
CA VAL A 5 -36.33 12.45 -21.65
C VAL A 5 -36.19 13.26 -20.37
N LEU A 6 -36.56 12.67 -19.23
CA LEU A 6 -36.08 13.11 -17.93
C LEU A 6 -34.62 12.69 -17.85
N LEU A 7 -33.70 13.64 -18.03
CA LEU A 7 -32.30 13.51 -17.65
C LEU A 7 -32.24 13.53 -16.12
N LEU A 8 -32.54 12.39 -15.50
CA LEU A 8 -32.10 12.07 -14.16
C LEU A 8 -30.58 11.97 -14.23
N PHE A 9 -29.89 13.10 -14.05
CA PHE A 9 -28.47 13.08 -13.78
C PHE A 9 -28.29 12.32 -12.47
N CYS A 10 -27.90 11.07 -12.65
CA CYS A 10 -27.44 10.18 -11.62
C CYS A 10 -26.26 10.86 -10.93
N LEU A 11 -26.56 11.67 -9.90
CA LEU A 11 -25.69 11.84 -8.76
C LEU A 11 -25.65 10.46 -8.07
N LEU A 12 -24.99 9.52 -8.74
CA LEU A 12 -24.48 8.31 -8.13
C LEU A 12 -23.39 8.80 -7.20
N THR A 13 -23.85 9.23 -6.02
CA THR A 13 -23.23 8.96 -4.75
C THR A 13 -21.86 8.32 -4.89
N CYS A 14 -20.80 9.09 -4.72
CA CYS A 14 -19.65 8.58 -3.99
C CYS A 14 -20.14 8.29 -2.57
N TYR A 15 -20.90 7.20 -2.44
CA TYR A 15 -21.03 6.47 -1.20
C TYR A 15 -19.61 6.02 -0.90
N ALA A 16 -18.85 6.87 -0.23
CA ALA A 16 -17.63 6.52 0.49
C ALA A 16 -18.04 5.67 1.70
N GLY A 17 -18.82 4.61 1.47
CA GLY A 17 -18.95 3.54 2.43
C GLY A 17 -17.67 2.74 2.31
N THR A 18 -16.74 2.97 3.25
CA THR A 18 -15.97 1.95 3.99
C THR A 18 -14.73 2.58 4.62
N ASN A 19 -14.79 2.90 5.92
CA ASN A 19 -13.66 3.01 6.86
C ASN A 19 -12.29 3.38 6.24
N ALA A 20 -12.16 4.59 5.68
CA ALA A 20 -10.84 5.08 5.27
C ALA A 20 -9.97 5.20 6.53
N GLN A 21 -8.92 4.39 6.60
CA GLN A 21 -8.01 4.40 7.74
C GLN A 21 -7.05 5.58 7.59
N THR A 22 -6.86 6.37 8.64
CA THR A 22 -5.92 7.51 8.61
C THR A 22 -4.48 6.99 8.51
N VAL A 23 -3.71 7.59 7.61
CA VAL A 23 -2.31 7.25 7.38
C VAL A 23 -1.42 8.44 7.67
N THR A 24 -0.30 8.20 8.34
CA THR A 24 0.83 9.14 8.42
C THR A 24 1.98 8.54 7.61
N LYS A 25 2.46 9.28 6.61
CA LYS A 25 3.64 8.93 5.83
C LYS A 25 4.85 9.71 6.34
N THR A 26 5.91 9.02 6.71
CA THR A 26 7.23 9.58 7.02
C THR A 26 8.20 9.22 5.89
N THR A 27 8.84 10.20 5.30
CA THR A 27 9.93 10.01 4.33
C THR A 27 11.24 10.44 4.96
N HIS A 28 12.12 9.47 5.16
CA HIS A 28 13.48 9.69 5.62
C HIS A 28 14.45 9.56 4.46
N LYS A 29 15.40 10.50 4.35
CA LYS A 29 16.50 10.42 3.40
C LYS A 29 17.80 10.46 4.18
N LYS A 30 18.68 9.47 4.01
CA LYS A 30 19.95 9.40 4.74
C LYS A 30 20.79 10.69 4.68
N ALA A 31 20.75 11.40 3.55
CA ALA A 31 21.50 12.64 3.34
C ALA A 31 20.86 13.89 3.96
N ILE A 32 19.63 13.81 4.46
CA ILE A 32 18.86 14.93 5.02
C ILE A 32 18.48 14.58 6.46
N LYS A 33 18.81 15.46 7.42
CA LYS A 33 18.54 15.20 8.84
C LYS A 33 17.06 15.24 9.22
N THR A 34 16.25 15.94 8.44
CA THR A 34 14.83 16.18 8.75
C THR A 34 13.94 15.28 7.90
N ASP A 35 13.05 14.57 8.57
CA ASP A 35 12.02 13.77 7.93
C ASP A 35 10.91 14.63 7.36
N VAL A 36 10.35 14.20 6.23
CA VAL A 36 9.13 14.81 5.68
C VAL A 36 7.94 13.96 6.11
N VAL A 37 7.00 14.57 6.84
CA VAL A 37 5.80 13.90 7.35
C VAL A 37 4.56 14.46 6.67
N THR A 38 3.72 13.59 6.14
CA THR A 38 2.44 13.93 5.51
C THR A 38 1.35 13.00 6.00
N THR A 39 0.09 13.39 5.86
CA THR A 39 -1.06 12.58 6.25
C THR A 39 -1.93 12.25 5.05
N GLY A 40 -2.83 11.29 5.23
CA GLY A 40 -3.82 10.93 4.24
C GLY A 40 -4.61 9.69 4.62
N THR A 41 -4.95 8.86 3.64
CA THR A 41 -5.89 7.75 3.80
C THR A 41 -5.40 6.45 3.18
N LEU A 42 -5.85 5.35 3.76
CA LEU A 42 -5.81 4.02 3.18
C LEU A 42 -7.23 3.63 2.75
N THR A 43 -7.37 3.24 1.49
CA THR A 43 -8.59 2.67 0.92
C THR A 43 -8.30 1.23 0.49
N ILE A 44 -9.12 0.29 0.95
CA ILE A 44 -9.05 -1.12 0.56
C ILE A 44 -10.37 -1.50 -0.11
N ARG A 45 -10.29 -2.11 -1.29
CA ARG A 45 -11.44 -2.76 -1.94
C ARG A 45 -11.03 -4.18 -2.31
N LYS A 46 -11.68 -5.16 -1.69
CA LYS A 46 -11.39 -6.58 -1.98
C LYS A 46 -11.82 -6.93 -3.41
N PRO A 47 -11.14 -7.89 -4.07
CA PRO A 47 -10.08 -8.73 -3.53
C PRO A 47 -8.66 -8.18 -3.72
N SER A 48 -8.46 -7.13 -4.53
CA SER A 48 -7.12 -6.82 -5.06
C SER A 48 -6.86 -5.33 -5.26
N TYR A 49 -7.57 -4.45 -4.54
CA TYR A 49 -7.33 -3.01 -4.59
C TYR A 49 -6.90 -2.46 -3.23
N VAL A 50 -5.77 -1.78 -3.23
CA VAL A 50 -5.23 -1.03 -2.09
C VAL A 50 -4.72 0.31 -2.60
N CYS A 51 -5.13 1.41 -1.98
CA CYS A 51 -4.61 2.74 -2.27
C CYS A 51 -4.24 3.43 -0.96
N ILE A 52 -2.98 3.85 -0.87
CA ILE A 52 -2.52 4.80 0.14
C ILE A 52 -2.34 6.13 -0.59
N SER A 53 -3.08 7.15 -0.15
CA SER A 53 -3.00 8.49 -0.72
C SER A 53 -2.63 9.49 0.37
N THR A 54 -1.60 10.28 0.15
CA THR A 54 -1.04 11.23 1.12
C THR A 54 -0.67 12.54 0.42
N ASP A 55 -0.38 13.57 1.21
CA ASP A 55 0.02 14.89 0.69
C ASP A 55 -1.01 15.48 -0.29
N ASN A 56 -2.29 15.44 0.10
CA ASN A 56 -3.43 15.89 -0.72
C ASN A 56 -3.43 15.23 -2.12
N ASP A 57 -3.32 13.89 -2.14
CA ASP A 57 -3.29 13.05 -3.34
C ASP A 57 -2.08 13.24 -4.28
N ARG A 58 -1.10 14.05 -3.88
CA ARG A 58 0.15 14.21 -4.66
C ARG A 58 1.07 13.00 -4.53
N ASP A 59 0.98 12.28 -3.42
CA ASP A 59 1.75 11.07 -3.16
C ASP A 59 0.82 9.86 -3.01
N GLN A 60 0.93 8.89 -3.92
CA GLN A 60 0.05 7.73 -3.98
C GLN A 60 0.84 6.43 -4.15
N LEU A 61 0.41 5.38 -3.45
CA LEU A 61 0.78 3.99 -3.73
C LEU A 61 -0.50 3.20 -3.96
N ILE A 62 -0.69 2.74 -5.19
CA ILE A 62 -1.89 2.03 -5.65
C ILE A 62 -1.48 0.64 -6.11
N MET A 63 -2.13 -0.38 -5.56
CA MET A 63 -2.23 -1.72 -6.11
C MET A 63 -3.64 -1.87 -6.68
N ASP A 64 -3.75 -2.18 -7.96
CA ASP A 64 -4.99 -2.51 -8.64
C ASP A 64 -4.80 -3.81 -9.44
N GLY A 65 -5.13 -4.92 -8.78
CA GLY A 65 -4.76 -6.26 -9.25
C GLY A 65 -3.24 -6.40 -9.34
N THR A 66 -2.74 -6.70 -10.55
CA THR A 66 -1.30 -6.86 -10.80
C THR A 66 -0.58 -5.55 -11.07
N LYS A 67 -1.31 -4.43 -11.25
CA LYS A 67 -0.70 -3.13 -11.57
C LYS A 67 -0.42 -2.36 -10.29
N PHE A 68 0.85 -2.00 -10.12
CA PHE A 68 1.31 -1.08 -9.08
C PHE A 68 1.60 0.28 -9.71
N THR A 69 0.99 1.32 -9.16
CA THR A 69 1.28 2.70 -9.51
C THR A 69 1.79 3.42 -8.27
N MET A 70 2.94 4.06 -8.38
CA MET A 70 3.46 4.95 -7.35
C MET A 70 3.66 6.34 -7.92
N THR A 71 3.01 7.32 -7.30
CA THR A 71 3.18 8.74 -7.60
C THR A 71 3.85 9.39 -6.40
N LEU A 72 4.94 10.11 -6.63
CA LEU A 72 5.68 10.89 -5.63
C LEU A 72 5.88 12.30 -6.18
N GLY A 73 5.05 13.24 -5.74
CA GLY A 73 4.91 14.57 -6.33
C GLY A 73 4.64 14.49 -7.84
N LYS A 74 5.60 14.94 -8.65
CA LYS A 74 5.47 14.93 -10.13
C LYS A 74 5.97 13.64 -10.79
N LYS A 75 6.61 12.74 -10.03
CA LYS A 75 7.17 11.50 -10.57
C LYS A 75 6.16 10.39 -10.45
N LYS A 76 5.90 9.69 -11.55
CA LYS A 76 5.03 8.52 -11.59
C LYS A 76 5.80 7.31 -12.09
N GLN A 77 5.65 6.20 -11.39
CA GLN A 77 6.18 4.91 -11.79
C GLN A 77 5.06 3.88 -11.80
N VAL A 78 5.06 3.04 -12.83
CA VAL A 78 4.09 1.94 -12.97
C VAL A 78 4.86 0.64 -13.16
N THR A 79 4.49 -0.39 -12.43
CA THR A 79 5.06 -1.74 -12.50
C THR A 79 3.91 -2.75 -12.59
N ASP A 80 4.12 -3.82 -13.35
CA ASP A 80 3.24 -4.99 -13.33
C ASP A 80 3.93 -6.11 -12.53
N SER A 81 3.28 -6.60 -11.49
CA SER A 81 3.81 -7.66 -10.61
C SER A 81 4.14 -8.94 -11.36
N ARG A 82 3.40 -9.27 -12.42
CA ARG A 82 3.65 -10.46 -13.26
C ARG A 82 5.02 -10.44 -13.94
N ARG A 83 5.64 -9.26 -14.03
CA ARG A 83 6.95 -9.04 -14.65
C ARG A 83 8.02 -8.63 -13.64
N ASN A 84 7.67 -8.54 -12.36
CA ASN A 84 8.58 -8.10 -11.31
C ASN A 84 8.40 -8.97 -10.06
N PRO A 85 9.30 -9.95 -9.81
CA PRO A 85 9.15 -10.90 -8.71
C PRO A 85 8.91 -10.26 -7.34
N MET A 86 9.59 -9.15 -7.05
CA MET A 86 9.39 -8.41 -5.79
C MET A 86 7.94 -7.93 -5.63
N PHE A 87 7.35 -7.41 -6.70
CA PHE A 87 5.96 -6.95 -6.67
C PHE A 87 4.96 -8.11 -6.76
N ALA A 88 5.36 -9.29 -7.26
CA ALA A 88 4.54 -10.51 -7.20
C ALA A 88 4.39 -11.02 -5.76
N THR A 89 5.50 -11.11 -5.01
CA THR A 89 5.47 -11.45 -3.59
C THR A 89 4.69 -10.41 -2.79
N PHE A 90 4.95 -9.12 -3.05
CA PHE A 90 4.23 -8.04 -2.37
C PHE A 90 2.73 -8.04 -2.66
N GLN A 91 2.30 -8.26 -3.91
CA GLN A 91 0.89 -8.43 -4.26
C GLN A 91 0.28 -9.60 -3.47
N SER A 92 0.92 -10.76 -3.49
CA SER A 92 0.39 -11.97 -2.85
C SER A 92 0.23 -11.78 -1.34
N VAL A 93 1.18 -11.08 -0.70
CA VAL A 93 1.08 -10.69 0.71
C VAL A 93 -0.07 -9.71 0.94
N LEU A 94 -0.19 -8.63 0.17
CA LEU A 94 -1.26 -7.65 0.34
C LEU A 94 -2.64 -8.28 0.13
N GLU A 95 -2.81 -9.10 -0.91
CA GLU A 95 -4.03 -9.84 -1.17
C GLU A 95 -4.35 -10.82 -0.03
N ALA A 96 -3.35 -11.53 0.50
CA ALA A 96 -3.57 -12.41 1.65
C ALA A 96 -4.09 -11.63 2.87
N VAL A 97 -3.46 -10.49 3.18
CA VAL A 97 -3.87 -9.62 4.31
C VAL A 97 -5.29 -9.09 4.12
N ILE A 98 -5.59 -8.42 2.99
CA ILE A 98 -6.91 -7.78 2.82
C ILE A 98 -8.05 -8.80 2.68
N ASN A 99 -7.76 -10.03 2.26
CA ASN A 99 -8.75 -11.10 2.15
C ASN A 99 -8.78 -12.02 3.37
N GLY A 100 -7.97 -11.80 4.41
CA GLY A 100 -7.94 -12.65 5.61
C GLY A 100 -7.47 -14.08 5.32
N ARG A 101 -6.56 -14.25 4.37
CA ARG A 101 -5.97 -15.55 3.99
C ARG A 101 -4.59 -15.74 4.65
N PRO A 102 -4.11 -16.99 4.76
CA PRO A 102 -2.74 -17.24 5.17
C PRO A 102 -1.73 -16.49 4.28
N ILE A 103 -0.70 -15.92 4.90
CA ILE A 103 0.40 -15.29 4.17
C ILE A 103 1.17 -16.39 3.42
N PRO A 104 1.44 -16.23 2.12
CA PRO A 104 2.20 -17.23 1.36
C PRO A 104 3.61 -17.37 1.92
N SER A 105 4.24 -18.54 1.72
CA SER A 105 5.66 -18.75 1.97
C SER A 105 6.48 -18.42 0.73
N GLY A 106 7.72 -17.95 0.89
CA GLY A 106 8.66 -17.69 -0.21
C GLY A 106 10.08 -17.53 0.30
N GLU A 107 11.08 -17.76 -0.56
CA GLU A 107 12.51 -17.61 -0.20
C GLU A 107 12.89 -16.15 0.07
N ASP A 108 12.18 -15.21 -0.56
CA ASP A 108 12.33 -13.77 -0.44
C ASP A 108 11.48 -13.17 0.68
N LEU A 109 10.85 -14.02 1.51
CA LEU A 109 9.83 -13.64 2.47
C LEU A 109 10.04 -14.29 3.84
N THR A 110 10.14 -13.46 4.87
CA THR A 110 10.19 -13.90 6.26
C THR A 110 8.96 -13.39 6.99
N VAL A 111 8.32 -14.25 7.78
CA VAL A 111 7.19 -13.89 8.65
C VAL A 111 7.58 -14.20 10.09
N THR A 112 7.50 -13.19 10.96
CA THR A 112 7.70 -13.35 12.40
C THR A 112 6.45 -12.88 13.15
N VAL A 113 6.18 -13.48 14.31
CA VAL A 113 5.07 -13.11 15.19
C VAL A 113 5.61 -12.82 16.57
N LYS A 114 5.27 -11.63 17.10
CA LYS A 114 5.67 -11.20 18.44
C LYS A 114 4.63 -10.20 18.97
N ASP A 115 4.30 -10.25 20.26
CA ASP A 115 3.46 -9.24 20.94
C ASP A 115 2.12 -8.94 20.22
N ASN A 116 1.44 -9.96 19.69
CA ASN A 116 0.20 -9.85 18.88
C ASN A 116 0.36 -9.12 17.54
N GLU A 117 1.58 -8.92 17.07
CA GLU A 117 1.90 -8.37 15.76
C GLU A 117 2.56 -9.44 14.88
N LYS A 118 2.22 -9.40 13.60
CA LYS A 118 2.86 -10.20 12.56
C LYS A 118 3.66 -9.26 11.68
N THR A 119 4.97 -9.46 11.66
CA THR A 119 5.91 -8.72 10.82
C THR A 119 6.26 -9.56 9.61
N ILE A 120 5.93 -9.03 8.43
CA ILE A 120 6.18 -9.64 7.13
C ILE A 120 7.28 -8.83 6.44
N THR A 121 8.43 -9.45 6.23
CA THR A 121 9.60 -8.84 5.60
C THR A 121 9.84 -9.48 4.24
N ILE A 122 9.78 -8.68 3.18
CA ILE A 122 10.10 -9.11 1.81
C ILE A 122 11.46 -8.52 1.44
N ILE A 123 12.44 -9.38 1.16
CA ILE A 123 13.79 -9.02 0.69
C ILE A 123 13.97 -9.63 -0.70
N PRO A 124 14.02 -8.81 -1.76
CA PRO A 124 14.08 -9.34 -3.11
C PRO A 124 15.32 -10.19 -3.38
N THR A 125 15.11 -11.33 -4.03
CA THR A 125 16.19 -12.17 -4.55
C THR A 125 16.60 -11.66 -5.95
N GLY A 126 17.64 -10.83 -6.03
CA GLY A 126 18.20 -10.37 -7.31
C GLY A 126 18.79 -8.95 -7.29
N LYS A 127 19.84 -8.71 -8.10
CA LYS A 127 20.71 -7.52 -7.96
C LYS A 127 20.51 -6.37 -8.95
N LYS A 128 19.62 -6.46 -9.95
CA LYS A 128 19.60 -5.46 -11.03
C LYS A 128 18.40 -4.50 -10.95
N ARG A 129 18.70 -3.28 -10.47
CA ARG A 129 17.89 -2.03 -10.59
C ARG A 129 16.51 -2.02 -9.94
N GLN A 130 16.38 -2.53 -8.71
CA GLN A 130 15.16 -2.34 -7.92
C GLN A 130 15.15 -0.99 -7.22
N MET A 131 13.95 -0.42 -7.08
CA MET A 131 13.72 0.86 -6.39
C MET A 131 13.86 0.74 -4.87
N PHE A 132 13.44 -0.40 -4.33
CA PHE A 132 13.46 -0.70 -2.91
C PHE A 132 14.35 -1.90 -2.63
N THR A 133 14.97 -1.92 -1.44
CA THR A 133 15.79 -3.02 -0.93
C THR A 133 14.97 -4.00 -0.10
N SER A 134 13.86 -3.55 0.47
CA SER A 134 12.93 -4.40 1.21
C SER A 134 11.59 -3.72 1.44
N PHE A 135 10.58 -4.55 1.71
CA PHE A 135 9.32 -4.13 2.29
C PHE A 135 9.15 -4.76 3.66
N VAL A 136 8.69 -4.00 4.63
CA VAL A 136 8.33 -4.49 5.96
C VAL A 136 6.89 -4.08 6.25
N LEU A 137 6.00 -5.04 6.34
CA LEU A 137 4.59 -4.85 6.66
C LEU A 137 4.33 -5.42 8.05
N VAL A 138 3.76 -4.62 8.94
CA VAL A 138 3.30 -5.06 10.26
C VAL A 138 1.79 -5.01 10.30
N ILE A 139 1.18 -6.11 10.75
CA ILE A 139 -0.27 -6.22 10.95
C ILE A 139 -0.58 -6.74 12.35
N ASP A 140 -1.76 -6.40 12.86
CA ASP A 140 -2.31 -7.03 14.06
C ASP A 140 -2.72 -8.48 13.75
N VAL A 141 -2.33 -9.44 14.59
CA VAL A 141 -2.61 -10.86 14.37
C VAL A 141 -4.11 -11.18 14.44
N LYS A 142 -4.86 -10.49 15.30
CA LYS A 142 -6.28 -10.79 15.56
C LYS A 142 -7.17 -10.17 14.50
N THR A 143 -6.91 -8.93 14.14
CA THR A 143 -7.80 -8.17 13.24
C THR A 143 -7.29 -8.13 11.80
N SER A 144 -6.04 -8.55 11.56
CA SER A 144 -5.34 -8.35 10.27
C SER A 144 -5.31 -6.89 9.82
N THR A 145 -5.47 -5.93 10.73
CA THR A 145 -5.39 -4.50 10.40
C THR A 145 -3.95 -4.08 10.20
N PHE A 146 -3.70 -3.26 9.17
CA PHE A 146 -2.41 -2.63 8.91
C PHE A 146 -1.98 -1.78 10.11
N LYS A 147 -0.71 -1.92 10.51
CA LYS A 147 -0.05 -1.09 11.55
C LYS A 147 1.01 -0.20 10.93
N THR A 148 1.96 -0.79 10.21
CA THR A 148 2.98 -0.05 9.46
C THR A 148 3.32 -0.73 8.14
N LEU A 149 3.72 0.06 7.15
CA LEU A 149 4.35 -0.40 5.91
C LEU A 149 5.59 0.46 5.66
N ARG A 150 6.77 -0.15 5.74
CA ARG A 150 8.03 0.50 5.42
C ARG A 150 8.61 -0.03 4.11
N MET A 151 8.98 0.88 3.22
CA MET A 151 9.65 0.60 1.95
C MET A 151 11.06 1.20 2.05
N ASN A 152 12.08 0.35 2.19
CA ASN A 152 13.46 0.81 2.34
C ASN A 152 14.10 1.03 0.96
N ASP A 153 14.79 2.14 0.77
CA ASP A 153 15.47 2.44 -0.48
C ASP A 153 16.96 2.02 -0.45
N ARG A 154 17.63 2.13 -1.61
CA ARG A 154 19.04 1.77 -1.76
C ARG A 154 20.02 2.80 -1.20
N SER A 155 19.57 4.03 -1.00
CA SER A 155 20.37 5.13 -0.43
C SER A 155 20.43 5.08 1.10
N GLY A 156 19.72 4.13 1.72
CA GLY A 156 19.58 4.02 3.18
C GLY A 156 18.48 4.91 3.75
N GLY A 157 17.64 5.50 2.89
CA GLY A 157 16.39 6.15 3.28
C GLY A 157 15.23 5.16 3.29
N TYR A 158 14.05 5.65 3.67
CA TYR A 158 12.82 4.87 3.65
C TYR A 158 11.58 5.76 3.49
N MET A 159 10.50 5.15 3.02
CA MET A 159 9.15 5.65 3.20
C MET A 159 8.41 4.72 4.13
N GLU A 160 7.82 5.26 5.19
CA GLU A 160 7.03 4.51 6.16
C GLU A 160 5.63 5.08 6.23
N TYR A 161 4.64 4.21 6.10
CA TYR A 161 3.23 4.51 6.33
C TYR A 161 2.83 3.89 7.66
N THR A 162 2.38 4.73 8.60
CA THR A 162 1.81 4.32 9.88
C THR A 162 0.31 4.48 9.81
N PHE A 163 -0.41 3.39 10.06
CA PHE A 163 -1.86 3.33 9.93
C PHE A 163 -2.50 3.44 11.31
N LYS A 164 -3.35 4.44 11.51
CA LYS A 164 -4.12 4.59 12.75
C LYS A 164 -5.46 3.89 12.58
N ASN A 165 -5.74 2.89 13.40
CA ASN A 165 -7.07 2.28 13.44
C ASN A 165 -8.11 3.38 13.72
N SER A 166 -9.10 3.51 12.83
CA SER A 166 -10.38 4.09 13.19
C SER A 166 -10.95 3.22 14.30
N LYS A 167 -11.12 3.79 15.49
CA LYS A 167 -11.85 3.12 16.58
C LYS A 167 -13.29 2.87 16.17
#